data_AF-A0A519DMB8-F1
#
_entry.id   AF-A0A519DMB8-F1
#
_cell.length_a   1.000
_cell.length_b   1.000
_cell.length_c   1.000
_cell.angle_alpha   90.00
_cell.angle_beta   90.00
_cell.angle_gamma   90.00
#
_symmetry.space_group_name_H-M   'P 1'
#
loop_
_entity.id
_entity.type
_entity.pdbx_description
1 polymer ?
#
loop_
_entity_poly.entity_id
_entity_poly.type
_entity_poly.pdbx_seq_one_letter_code
_entity_poly.pdbx_strand_id
1 'polypeptide(L)'
;MGRYIPPSAFHTFEPLRHDPLELIPLIQASQGGDHSEIQSIAKFSNTIQNLVEGQSPELDAATMLFLTAVSWQEDGSSPEPLDKAVSRERIGRFPIEGGNAISYLHEFTNDKGNGALHDLLAKLALGLEEEYLGEPGFSSGAAGLHLCGWLSASEVTSLHRVIRRGKWGIDPSEPLDGGVNDAFRHLTIILRSARKRRCGLLMRRHA
;
A
#
# COMPACT_ATOMS: atom_id res chain seq x y z
N MET A 1 9.40 -34.39 -14.57
CA MET A 1 9.94 -33.11 -14.07
C MET A 1 8.77 -32.35 -13.47
N GLY A 2 8.74 -32.16 -12.15
CA GLY A 2 7.70 -31.34 -11.52
C GLY A 2 7.82 -29.91 -12.01
N ARG A 3 6.72 -29.31 -12.49
CA ARG A 3 6.70 -27.88 -12.81
C ARG A 3 7.04 -27.13 -11.52
N TYR A 4 8.09 -26.31 -11.57
CA TYR A 4 8.35 -25.34 -10.52
C TYR A 4 7.15 -24.38 -10.47
N ILE A 5 6.40 -24.43 -9.38
CA ILE A 5 5.35 -23.46 -9.10
C ILE A 5 6.04 -22.39 -8.24
N PRO A 6 6.29 -21.18 -8.77
CA PRO A 6 6.89 -20.12 -7.97
C PRO A 6 6.00 -19.82 -6.76
N PRO A 7 6.58 -19.45 -5.60
CA PRO A 7 5.78 -19.02 -4.47
C PRO A 7 4.92 -17.82 -4.88
N SER A 8 3.69 -17.74 -4.36
CA SER A 8 2.82 -16.59 -4.59
C SER A 8 3.50 -15.30 -4.13
N ALA A 9 3.23 -14.20 -4.85
CA ALA A 9 3.80 -12.90 -4.52
C ALA A 9 3.47 -12.53 -3.07
N PHE A 10 4.43 -11.93 -2.38
CA PHE A 10 4.23 -11.48 -1.01
C PHE A 10 3.77 -10.03 -0.99
N HIS A 11 2.77 -9.72 -0.18
CA HIS A 11 2.27 -8.37 -0.01
C HIS A 11 2.53 -7.86 1.41
N THR A 12 3.03 -6.63 1.53
CA THR A 12 3.22 -5.96 2.82
C THR A 12 2.46 -4.65 2.87
N PHE A 13 2.27 -4.17 4.10
CA PHE A 13 1.56 -2.92 4.38
C PHE A 13 2.43 -2.02 5.24
N GLU A 14 2.89 -0.92 4.66
CA GLU A 14 3.76 0.03 5.34
C GLU A 14 2.93 1.19 5.94
N PRO A 15 3.32 1.74 7.11
CA PRO A 15 2.68 2.92 7.65
C PRO A 15 2.97 4.14 6.77
N LEU A 16 1.91 4.78 6.29
CA LEU A 16 1.99 5.95 5.41
C LEU A 16 1.89 7.24 6.22
N ARG A 17 2.83 8.16 6.04
CA ARG A 17 2.89 9.46 6.70
C ARG A 17 2.29 10.58 5.85
N HIS A 18 2.59 10.58 4.56
CA HIS A 18 2.18 11.60 3.59
C HIS A 18 1.31 10.97 2.51
N ASP A 19 0.28 11.68 2.05
CA ASP A 19 -0.59 11.18 0.99
C ASP A 19 0.16 11.22 -0.35
N PRO A 20 0.26 10.11 -1.11
CA PRO A 20 0.84 10.08 -2.44
C PRO A 20 0.36 11.19 -3.37
N LEU A 21 -0.92 11.60 -3.31
CA LEU A 21 -1.41 12.68 -4.17
C LEU A 21 -0.78 14.03 -3.87
N GLU A 22 -0.36 14.27 -2.63
CA GLU A 22 0.36 15.48 -2.23
C GLU A 22 1.83 15.43 -2.68
N LEU A 23 2.39 14.23 -2.84
CA LEU A 23 3.80 14.01 -3.17
C LEU A 23 4.07 13.94 -4.66
N ILE A 24 3.12 13.50 -5.48
CA ILE A 24 3.29 13.34 -6.93
C ILE A 24 3.81 14.62 -7.59
N PRO A 25 3.20 15.82 -7.37
CA PRO A 25 3.70 17.04 -7.99
C PRO A 25 5.14 17.39 -7.56
N LEU A 26 5.49 17.11 -6.30
CA LEU A 26 6.82 17.38 -5.76
C LEU A 26 7.87 16.43 -6.33
N ILE A 27 7.48 15.18 -6.56
CA ILE A 27 8.34 14.18 -7.21
C ILE A 27 8.54 14.55 -8.67
N GLN A 28 7.49 14.98 -9.39
CA GLN A 28 7.60 15.44 -10.77
C GLN A 28 8.50 16.68 -10.91
N ALA A 29 8.37 17.66 -10.01
CA ALA A 29 9.28 18.81 -9.94
C ALA A 29 10.72 18.37 -9.68
N SER A 30 10.91 17.43 -8.76
CA SER A 30 12.21 16.85 -8.43
C SER A 30 12.83 16.08 -9.59
N GLN A 31 12.03 15.38 -10.40
CA GLN A 31 12.51 14.76 -11.65
C GLN A 31 13.04 15.79 -12.66
N GLY A 32 12.49 17.02 -12.62
CA GLY A 32 12.98 18.18 -13.37
C GLY A 32 14.20 18.88 -12.74
N GLY A 33 14.66 18.45 -11.57
CA GLY A 33 15.81 19.01 -10.86
C GLY A 33 15.48 20.00 -9.74
N ASP A 34 14.20 20.28 -9.46
CA ASP A 34 13.78 21.10 -8.31
C ASP A 34 13.50 20.21 -7.10
N HIS A 35 14.44 20.15 -6.17
CA HIS A 35 14.35 19.25 -5.01
C HIS A 35 13.93 19.95 -3.73
N SER A 36 13.77 21.28 -3.77
CA SER A 36 13.62 22.12 -2.60
C SER A 36 12.47 21.68 -1.69
N GLU A 37 11.28 21.45 -2.27
CA GLU A 37 10.10 21.04 -1.54
C GLU A 37 10.18 19.59 -1.05
N ILE A 38 10.63 18.66 -1.90
CA ILE A 38 10.69 17.24 -1.54
C ILE A 38 11.73 16.97 -0.43
N GLN A 39 12.85 17.70 -0.43
CA GLN A 39 13.86 17.65 0.63
C GLN A 39 13.31 18.18 1.97
N SER A 40 12.43 19.18 1.93
CA SER A 40 11.81 19.69 3.17
C SER A 40 10.92 18.64 3.88
N ILE A 41 10.33 17.73 3.11
CA ILE A 41 9.44 16.66 3.57
C ILE A 41 10.23 15.42 3.98
N ALA A 42 11.18 14.99 3.14
CA ALA A 42 11.89 13.73 3.26
C ALA A 42 13.10 13.78 4.22
N LYS A 43 12.92 14.37 5.40
CA LYS A 43 14.01 14.69 6.35
C LYS A 43 14.83 13.48 6.79
N PHE A 44 14.24 12.29 6.77
CA PHE A 44 14.85 11.05 7.26
C PHE A 44 15.39 10.16 6.12
N SER A 45 15.24 10.58 4.86
CA SER A 45 15.81 9.86 3.73
C SER A 45 17.07 10.56 3.24
N ASN A 46 18.23 10.07 3.66
CA ASN A 46 19.53 10.58 3.19
C ASN A 46 19.62 10.59 1.66
N THR A 47 19.01 9.60 1.00
CA THR A 47 18.97 9.52 -0.46
C THR A 47 18.28 10.74 -1.09
N ILE A 48 17.17 11.19 -0.53
CA ILE A 48 16.46 12.39 -1.02
C ILE A 48 17.18 13.67 -0.59
N GLN A 49 17.73 13.72 0.63
CA GLN A 49 18.49 14.87 1.13
C GLN A 49 19.77 15.15 0.31
N ASN A 50 20.35 14.12 -0.30
CA ASN A 50 21.59 14.25 -1.08
C ASN A 50 21.35 14.59 -2.56
N LEU A 51 20.11 14.79 -3.00
CA LEU A 51 19.82 15.25 -4.36
C LEU A 51 20.41 16.65 -4.59
N VAL A 52 20.93 16.90 -5.80
CA VAL A 52 21.65 18.12 -6.14
C VAL A 52 20.77 19.02 -6.98
N GLU A 53 20.40 20.17 -6.43
CA GLU A 53 19.54 21.14 -7.07
C GLU A 53 19.99 21.48 -8.51
N GLY A 54 19.04 21.47 -9.44
CA GLY A 54 19.27 21.66 -10.87
C GLY A 54 19.72 20.41 -11.63
N GLN A 55 19.78 19.24 -10.98
CA GLN A 55 20.12 17.96 -11.63
C GLN A 55 18.98 16.96 -11.47
N SER A 56 18.57 16.31 -12.57
CA SER A 56 17.60 15.21 -12.48
C SER A 56 18.17 14.06 -11.64
N PRO A 57 17.37 13.45 -10.74
CA PRO A 57 17.79 12.35 -9.90
C PRO A 57 17.92 11.05 -10.72
N GLU A 58 18.80 10.16 -10.30
CA GLU A 58 18.86 8.78 -10.85
C GLU A 58 17.71 7.89 -10.33
N LEU A 59 16.98 8.36 -9.32
CA LEU A 59 15.85 7.64 -8.71
C LEU A 59 14.60 7.75 -9.59
N ASP A 60 13.89 6.64 -9.76
CA ASP A 60 12.57 6.63 -10.36
C ASP A 60 11.49 7.17 -9.41
N ALA A 61 10.35 7.60 -9.99
CA ALA A 61 9.25 8.21 -9.26
C ALA A 61 8.66 7.31 -8.17
N ALA A 62 8.49 6.00 -8.42
CA ALA A 62 7.96 5.06 -7.43
C ALA A 62 8.91 4.91 -6.24
N THR A 63 10.22 4.84 -6.48
CA THR A 63 11.23 4.80 -5.42
C THR A 63 11.22 6.08 -4.60
N MET A 64 11.14 7.26 -5.25
CA MET A 64 11.03 8.53 -4.56
C MET A 64 9.74 8.61 -3.74
N LEU A 65 8.62 8.16 -4.28
CA LEU A 65 7.34 8.09 -3.58
C LEU A 65 7.44 7.22 -2.33
N PHE A 66 8.03 6.03 -2.45
CA PHE A 66 8.23 5.16 -1.29
C PHE A 66 9.09 5.81 -0.20
N LEU A 67 10.23 6.41 -0.59
CA LEU A 67 11.15 7.05 0.34
C LEU A 67 10.57 8.28 1.04
N THR A 68 9.60 8.95 0.44
CA THR A 68 9.00 10.18 0.98
C THR A 68 7.66 9.95 1.67
N ALA A 69 6.86 8.97 1.22
CA ALA A 69 5.52 8.74 1.74
C ALA A 69 5.49 7.92 3.03
N VAL A 70 6.46 7.02 3.21
CA VAL A 70 6.53 6.07 4.32
C VAL A 70 6.95 6.75 5.63
N SER A 71 6.38 6.29 6.75
CA SER A 71 6.65 6.81 8.10
C SER A 71 7.98 6.27 8.67
N TRP A 72 9.10 6.69 8.10
CA TRP A 72 10.45 6.39 8.61
C TRP A 72 10.64 6.86 10.06
N GLN A 73 11.49 6.15 10.80
CA GLN A 73 11.91 6.55 12.13
C GLN A 73 12.84 7.76 12.07
N GLU A 74 12.99 8.48 13.19
CA GLU A 74 13.80 9.70 13.25
C GLU A 74 15.29 9.46 12.97
N ASP A 75 15.77 8.24 13.22
CA ASP A 75 17.14 7.81 12.92
C ASP A 75 17.32 7.31 11.46
N GLY A 76 16.28 7.43 10.62
CA GLY A 76 16.26 6.94 9.24
C GLY A 76 16.07 5.43 9.11
N SER A 77 15.86 4.71 10.21
CA SER A 77 15.61 3.27 10.17
C SER A 77 14.19 2.96 9.68
N SER A 78 14.00 1.69 9.29
CA SER A 78 12.73 1.20 8.76
C SER A 78 11.56 1.47 9.72
N PRO A 79 10.36 1.75 9.18
CA PRO A 79 9.18 1.98 10.01
C PRO A 79 8.88 0.82 10.94
N GLU A 80 8.29 1.14 12.09
CA GLU A 80 7.73 0.10 12.96
C GLU A 80 6.59 -0.63 12.23
N PRO A 81 6.61 -1.97 12.14
CA PRO A 81 5.55 -2.73 11.45
C PRO A 81 4.16 -2.46 12.01
N LEU A 82 3.14 -2.47 11.16
CA LEU A 82 1.74 -2.32 11.55
C LEU A 82 1.08 -3.63 12.00
N ASP A 83 1.76 -4.74 11.77
CA ASP A 83 1.29 -6.08 12.07
C ASP A 83 2.15 -6.77 13.14
N LYS A 84 1.70 -7.96 13.52
CA LYS A 84 2.54 -8.98 14.12
C LYS A 84 2.88 -9.98 13.03
N ALA A 85 4.04 -10.62 13.10
CA ALA A 85 4.54 -11.58 12.10
C ALA A 85 3.46 -12.52 11.55
N VAL A 86 2.61 -13.10 12.41
CA VAL A 86 1.52 -14.00 11.99
C VAL A 86 0.51 -13.34 11.05
N SER A 87 0.08 -12.11 11.35
CA SER A 87 -0.89 -11.42 10.48
C SER A 87 -0.27 -11.01 9.16
N ARG A 88 1.01 -10.62 9.16
CA ARG A 88 1.77 -10.30 7.95
C ARG A 88 1.83 -11.48 7.00
N GLU A 89 2.19 -12.66 7.51
CA GLU A 89 2.29 -13.87 6.68
C GLU A 89 0.92 -14.28 6.12
N ARG A 90 -0.13 -14.23 6.96
CA ARG A 90 -1.49 -14.64 6.57
C ARG A 90 -2.10 -13.77 5.48
N ILE A 91 -1.98 -12.45 5.59
CA ILE A 91 -2.52 -11.54 4.57
C ILE A 91 -1.57 -11.36 3.38
N GLY A 92 -0.27 -11.47 3.62
CA GLY A 92 0.75 -11.19 2.62
C GLY A 92 0.97 -12.33 1.63
N ARG A 93 0.77 -13.58 2.05
CA ARG A 93 0.77 -14.77 1.17
C ARG A 93 -0.58 -15.45 1.22
N PHE A 94 -1.61 -14.77 0.73
CA PHE A 94 -2.94 -15.34 0.73
C PHE A 94 -2.98 -16.60 -0.16
N PRO A 95 -3.73 -17.67 0.20
CA PRO A 95 -3.65 -18.97 -0.48
C PRO A 95 -4.46 -18.99 -1.80
N ILE A 96 -4.14 -18.07 -2.70
CA ILE A 96 -4.72 -17.94 -4.05
C ILE A 96 -3.61 -17.66 -5.07
N GLU A 97 -3.94 -17.75 -6.35
CA GLU A 97 -3.06 -17.27 -7.41
C GLU A 97 -2.75 -15.78 -7.22
N GLY A 98 -1.48 -15.40 -7.39
CA GLY A 98 -1.00 -14.03 -7.14
C GLY A 98 -0.86 -13.63 -5.67
N GLY A 99 -1.54 -14.28 -4.73
CA GLY A 99 -1.37 -14.08 -3.28
C GLY A 99 -1.91 -12.77 -2.69
N ASN A 100 -2.67 -11.99 -3.46
CA ASN A 100 -3.21 -10.70 -3.04
C ASN A 100 -4.55 -10.83 -2.29
N ALA A 101 -4.50 -10.76 -0.95
CA ALA A 101 -5.70 -10.81 -0.11
C ALA A 101 -6.68 -9.64 -0.34
N ILE A 102 -6.20 -8.47 -0.77
CA ILE A 102 -7.06 -7.29 -0.96
C ILE A 102 -7.89 -7.45 -2.23
N SER A 103 -7.29 -7.92 -3.34
CA SER A 103 -8.02 -8.28 -4.55
C SER A 103 -9.01 -9.41 -4.29
N TYR A 104 -8.63 -10.41 -3.50
CA TYR A 104 -9.53 -11.48 -3.08
C TYR A 104 -10.76 -10.95 -2.32
N LEU A 105 -10.53 -10.06 -1.35
CA LEU A 105 -11.62 -9.43 -0.61
C LEU A 105 -12.51 -8.60 -1.52
N HIS A 106 -11.95 -7.87 -2.48
CA HIS A 106 -12.71 -7.09 -3.43
C HIS A 106 -13.60 -7.98 -4.31
N GLU A 107 -13.07 -9.12 -4.80
CA GLU A 107 -13.77 -10.05 -5.68
C GLU A 107 -14.87 -10.85 -4.98
N PHE A 108 -14.61 -11.40 -3.79
CA PHE A 108 -15.52 -12.35 -3.13
C PHE A 108 -16.35 -11.73 -2.00
N THR A 109 -16.47 -10.40 -1.97
CA THR A 109 -17.40 -9.71 -1.07
C THR A 109 -18.45 -8.96 -1.86
N ASN A 110 -19.65 -8.90 -1.30
CA ASN A 110 -20.75 -8.10 -1.80
C ASN A 110 -20.96 -6.91 -0.86
N ASP A 111 -20.66 -5.68 -1.31
CA ASP A 111 -20.98 -4.47 -0.53
C ASP A 111 -22.50 -4.26 -0.50
N LYS A 112 -23.08 -4.28 0.71
CA LYS A 112 -24.52 -4.05 0.95
C LYS A 112 -24.79 -2.66 1.53
N GLY A 113 -23.77 -1.82 1.58
CA GLY A 113 -23.77 -0.45 2.03
C GLY A 113 -23.85 0.52 0.85
N ASN A 114 -22.87 1.41 0.76
CA ASN A 114 -22.83 2.50 -0.20
C ASN A 114 -21.65 2.40 -1.19
N GLY A 115 -21.04 1.22 -1.35
CA GLY A 115 -19.87 0.99 -2.22
C GLY A 115 -18.52 1.26 -1.54
N ALA A 116 -18.52 1.91 -0.36
CA ALA A 116 -17.28 2.32 0.31
C ALA A 116 -16.34 1.15 0.68
N LEU A 117 -16.83 -0.08 0.84
CA LEU A 117 -15.94 -1.23 1.06
C LEU A 117 -15.11 -1.49 -0.19
N HIS A 118 -15.77 -1.61 -1.34
CA HIS A 118 -15.14 -1.92 -2.61
C HIS A 118 -14.27 -0.77 -3.09
N ASP A 119 -14.73 0.47 -3.00
CA ASP A 119 -13.92 1.65 -3.38
C ASP A 119 -12.59 1.71 -2.61
N LEU A 120 -12.61 1.44 -1.30
CA LEU A 120 -11.41 1.47 -0.46
C LEU A 120 -10.51 0.25 -0.69
N LEU A 121 -11.08 -0.94 -0.94
CA LEU A 121 -10.28 -2.12 -1.27
C LEU A 121 -9.62 -1.97 -2.65
N ALA A 122 -10.35 -1.46 -3.64
CA ALA A 122 -9.84 -1.17 -4.98
C ALA A 122 -8.71 -0.14 -4.92
N LYS A 123 -8.93 0.99 -4.22
CA LYS A 123 -7.88 2.00 -4.01
C LYS A 123 -6.63 1.41 -3.35
N LEU A 124 -6.78 0.57 -2.33
CA LEU A 124 -5.63 -0.04 -1.66
C LEU A 124 -4.89 -1.05 -2.56
N ALA A 125 -5.60 -1.77 -3.43
CA ALA A 125 -5.02 -2.76 -4.31
C ALA A 125 -4.39 -2.18 -5.58
N LEU A 126 -4.98 -1.13 -6.15
CA LEU A 126 -4.68 -0.67 -7.52
C LEU A 126 -4.42 0.84 -7.62
N GLY A 127 -4.55 1.60 -6.53
CA GLY A 127 -4.61 3.06 -6.60
C GLY A 127 -3.38 3.76 -7.18
N LEU A 128 -2.19 3.13 -7.15
CA LEU A 128 -0.96 3.67 -7.77
C LEU A 128 -0.70 3.13 -9.18
N GLU A 129 -1.52 2.20 -9.67
CA GLU A 129 -1.45 1.77 -11.06
C GLU A 129 -1.89 2.91 -11.97
N GLU A 130 -1.21 3.06 -13.11
CA GLU A 130 -1.39 4.19 -14.03
C GLU A 130 -2.84 4.37 -14.48
N GLU A 131 -3.57 3.28 -14.71
CA GLU A 131 -4.99 3.31 -15.11
C GLU A 131 -5.90 3.93 -14.04
N TYR A 132 -5.53 3.82 -12.76
CA TYR A 132 -6.32 4.34 -11.64
C TYR A 132 -5.80 5.69 -11.14
N LEU A 133 -4.48 5.88 -11.16
CA LEU A 133 -3.83 7.11 -10.71
C LEU A 133 -3.93 8.23 -11.75
N GLY A 134 -3.89 7.88 -13.03
CA GLY A 134 -3.78 8.83 -14.15
C GLY A 134 -2.36 9.37 -14.36
N GLU A 135 -1.39 8.90 -13.59
CA GLU A 135 0.01 9.33 -13.65
C GLU A 135 0.95 8.11 -13.79
N PRO A 136 1.83 8.08 -14.80
CA PRO A 136 2.72 6.95 -15.03
C PRO A 136 3.89 6.92 -14.03
N GLY A 137 4.49 5.74 -13.85
CA GLY A 137 5.79 5.59 -13.17
C GLY A 137 5.75 5.55 -11.64
N PHE A 138 4.58 5.62 -11.00
CA PHE A 138 4.45 5.57 -9.53
C PHE A 138 4.16 4.17 -8.96
N SER A 139 3.86 3.17 -9.79
CA SER A 139 3.62 1.79 -9.35
C SER A 139 4.90 0.95 -9.28
N SER A 140 5.81 1.09 -10.25
CA SER A 140 6.97 0.20 -10.41
C SER A 140 8.27 1.00 -10.39
N GLY A 141 9.20 0.58 -9.55
CA GLY A 141 10.49 1.25 -9.37
C GLY A 141 11.69 0.31 -9.38
N ALA A 142 12.85 0.87 -9.09
CA ALA A 142 14.12 0.16 -9.04
C ALA A 142 14.11 -1.01 -8.03
N ALA A 143 15.03 -1.96 -8.24
CA ALA A 143 15.24 -3.12 -7.36
C ALA A 143 13.98 -3.97 -7.09
N GLY A 144 13.04 -4.00 -8.02
CA GLY A 144 11.81 -4.79 -7.89
C GLY A 144 10.75 -4.17 -6.97
N LEU A 145 10.85 -2.86 -6.69
CA LEU A 145 9.83 -2.12 -5.96
C LEU A 145 8.52 -2.11 -6.75
N HIS A 146 7.43 -2.57 -6.14
CA HIS A 146 6.10 -2.52 -6.72
C HIS A 146 5.07 -2.02 -5.71
N LEU A 147 4.70 -0.74 -5.82
CA LEU A 147 3.65 -0.11 -5.04
C LEU A 147 2.29 -0.39 -5.67
N CYS A 148 1.35 -0.88 -4.88
CA CYS A 148 0.01 -1.26 -5.32
C CYS A 148 -0.94 -0.06 -5.21
N GLY A 149 -1.29 0.29 -3.98
CA GLY A 149 -2.20 1.39 -3.68
C GLY A 149 -2.06 1.82 -2.23
N TRP A 150 -2.84 2.82 -1.83
CA TRP A 150 -2.74 3.39 -0.48
C TRP A 150 -4.10 3.79 0.08
N LEU A 151 -4.11 4.01 1.39
CA LEU A 151 -5.20 4.67 2.11
C LEU A 151 -4.62 5.77 3.00
N SER A 152 -5.23 6.95 2.98
CA SER A 152 -4.99 8.01 3.97
C SER A 152 -5.42 7.56 5.37
N ALA A 153 -4.98 8.28 6.42
CA ALA A 153 -5.37 7.95 7.81
C ALA A 153 -6.90 7.99 8.04
N SER A 154 -7.61 8.89 7.35
CA SER A 154 -9.08 8.96 7.33
C SER A 154 -9.72 7.76 6.64
N GLU A 155 -9.15 7.31 5.53
CA GLU A 155 -9.64 6.16 4.78
C GLU A 155 -9.37 4.84 5.50
N VAL A 156 -8.21 4.69 6.16
CA VAL A 156 -7.95 3.57 7.08
C VAL A 156 -9.03 3.51 8.17
N THR A 157 -9.39 4.66 8.75
CA THR A 157 -10.47 4.73 9.74
C THR A 157 -11.82 4.34 9.15
N SER A 158 -12.08 4.74 7.91
CA SER A 158 -13.32 4.44 7.19
C SER A 158 -13.41 2.97 6.84
N LEU A 159 -12.38 2.36 6.25
CA LEU A 159 -12.35 0.94 5.90
C LEU A 159 -12.52 0.06 7.14
N HIS A 160 -11.77 0.36 8.22
CA HIS A 160 -11.93 -0.38 9.49
C HIS A 160 -13.35 -0.30 10.04
N ARG A 161 -14.02 0.85 9.88
CA ARG A 161 -15.41 1.03 10.32
C ARG A 161 -16.39 0.26 9.42
N VAL A 162 -16.19 0.29 8.11
CA VAL A 162 -17.04 -0.41 7.13
C VAL A 162 -16.97 -1.93 7.37
N ILE A 163 -15.76 -2.49 7.50
CA ILE A 163 -15.56 -3.91 7.80
C ILE A 163 -16.28 -4.29 9.10
N ARG A 164 -16.11 -3.51 10.18
CA ARG A 164 -16.73 -3.78 11.48
C ARG A 164 -18.25 -3.62 11.53
N ARG A 165 -18.82 -2.75 10.70
CA ARG A 165 -20.28 -2.55 10.64
C ARG A 165 -20.99 -3.74 10.00
N GLY A 166 -20.28 -4.57 9.24
CA GLY A 166 -20.84 -5.79 8.65
C GLY A 166 -21.91 -5.54 7.58
N LYS A 167 -21.90 -4.36 6.93
CA LYS A 167 -22.78 -4.07 5.79
C LYS A 167 -22.21 -4.65 4.48
N TRP A 168 -21.80 -5.91 4.53
CA TRP A 168 -21.25 -6.64 3.40
C TRP A 168 -21.62 -8.12 3.56
N GLY A 169 -21.62 -8.86 2.46
CA GLY A 169 -21.79 -10.31 2.45
C GLY A 169 -20.61 -11.00 1.79
N ILE A 170 -20.52 -12.31 1.97
CA ILE A 170 -19.61 -13.17 1.23
C ILE A 170 -20.30 -13.55 -0.07
N ASP A 171 -19.55 -13.56 -1.18
CA ASP A 171 -20.06 -14.09 -2.43
C ASP A 171 -20.26 -15.62 -2.38
N PRO A 172 -21.41 -16.17 -2.81
CA PRO A 172 -21.60 -17.61 -2.86
C PRO A 172 -20.57 -18.38 -3.70
N SER A 173 -19.88 -17.72 -4.64
CA SER A 173 -18.81 -18.31 -5.44
C SER A 173 -17.43 -18.21 -4.79
N GLU A 174 -17.33 -17.84 -3.50
CA GLU A 174 -16.07 -17.83 -2.76
C GLU A 174 -15.38 -19.21 -2.86
N PRO A 175 -14.12 -19.28 -3.35
CA PRO A 175 -13.46 -20.57 -3.59
C PRO A 175 -12.84 -21.17 -2.33
N LEU A 176 -12.61 -20.38 -1.28
CA LEU A 176 -11.98 -20.81 -0.04
C LEU A 176 -13.00 -20.77 1.08
N ASP A 177 -13.21 -21.87 1.79
CA ASP A 177 -14.09 -21.88 2.95
C ASP A 177 -13.57 -20.94 4.05
N GLY A 178 -14.25 -19.81 4.23
CA GLY A 178 -13.92 -18.80 5.23
C GLY A 178 -12.73 -17.90 4.87
N GLY A 179 -12.29 -17.86 3.61
CA GLY A 179 -11.17 -17.04 3.15
C GLY A 179 -11.38 -15.54 3.42
N VAL A 180 -12.57 -15.03 3.09
CA VAL A 180 -12.97 -13.63 3.28
C VAL A 180 -12.92 -13.27 4.76
N ASN A 181 -13.45 -14.15 5.63
CA ASN A 181 -13.41 -13.94 7.06
C ASN A 181 -11.97 -13.93 7.59
N ASP A 182 -11.10 -14.79 7.05
CA ASP A 182 -9.68 -14.85 7.40
C ASP A 182 -8.92 -13.58 7.02
N ALA A 183 -9.06 -13.17 5.75
CA ALA A 183 -8.45 -11.97 5.23
C ALA A 183 -8.93 -10.72 5.99
N PHE A 184 -10.23 -10.56 6.23
CA PHE A 184 -10.74 -9.43 7.00
C PHE A 184 -10.27 -9.41 8.45
N ARG A 185 -10.10 -10.56 9.09
CA ARG A 185 -9.56 -10.64 10.46
C ARG A 185 -8.16 -10.04 10.52
N HIS A 186 -7.28 -10.42 9.59
CA HIS A 186 -5.91 -9.94 9.55
C HIS A 186 -5.81 -8.48 9.08
N LEU A 187 -6.59 -8.09 8.07
CA LEU A 187 -6.67 -6.70 7.63
C LEU A 187 -7.14 -5.79 8.77
N THR A 188 -8.14 -6.22 9.54
CA THR A 188 -8.64 -5.44 10.70
C THR A 188 -7.56 -5.22 11.77
N ILE A 189 -6.63 -6.16 11.96
CA ILE A 189 -5.50 -6.00 12.90
C ILE A 189 -4.57 -4.89 12.41
N ILE A 190 -4.21 -4.90 11.13
CA ILE A 190 -3.34 -3.90 10.49
C ILE A 190 -3.99 -2.52 10.56
N LEU A 191 -5.25 -2.41 10.11
CA LEU A 191 -6.00 -1.16 10.14
C LEU A 191 -6.15 -0.62 11.57
N ARG A 192 -6.34 -1.48 12.57
CA ARG A 192 -6.40 -1.06 13.98
C ARG A 192 -5.08 -0.45 14.44
N SER A 193 -3.95 -1.05 14.05
CA SER A 193 -2.61 -0.53 14.36
C SER A 193 -2.37 0.83 13.71
N ALA A 194 -2.67 0.95 12.42
CA ALA A 194 -2.53 2.20 11.66
C ALA A 194 -3.37 3.32 12.27
N ARG A 195 -4.63 3.02 12.65
CA ARG A 195 -5.50 3.96 13.37
C ARG A 195 -4.93 4.40 14.71
N LYS A 196 -4.35 3.49 15.49
CA LYS A 196 -3.73 3.83 16.77
C LYS A 196 -2.57 4.81 16.58
N ARG A 197 -1.79 4.62 15.50
CA ARG A 197 -0.67 5.49 15.12
C ARG A 197 -1.06 6.72 14.30
N ARG A 198 -2.34 6.85 13.93
CA ARG A 198 -2.89 7.93 13.09
C ARG A 198 -2.18 8.06 11.74
N CYS A 199 -1.74 6.94 11.17
CA CYS A 199 -1.10 6.89 9.86
C CYS A 199 -2.02 6.24 8.82
N GLY A 200 -1.69 6.47 7.56
CA GLY A 200 -2.28 5.74 6.44
C GLY A 200 -1.65 4.37 6.24
N LEU A 201 -1.95 3.75 5.10
CA LEU A 201 -1.48 2.44 4.71
C LEU A 201 -0.96 2.48 3.27
N LEU A 202 0.23 1.94 3.01
CA LEU A 202 0.76 1.73 1.66
C LEU A 202 0.90 0.23 1.42
N MET A 203 0.28 -0.29 0.37
CA MET A 203 0.42 -1.69 -0.02
C MET A 203 1.55 -1.87 -1.02
N ARG A 204 2.40 -2.87 -0.78
CA ARG A 204 3.54 -3.21 -1.62
C ARG A 204 3.54 -4.69 -1.98
N ARG A 205 3.88 -4.99 -3.22
CA ARG A 205 4.11 -6.35 -3.72
C ARG A 205 5.61 -6.62 -3.83
N HIS A 206 6.00 -7.86 -3.52
CA HIS A 206 7.36 -8.36 -3.60
C HIS A 206 7.38 -9.55 -4.57
N ALA A 207 8.34 -9.53 -5.49
CA ALA A 207 8.61 -10.61 -6.43
C ALA A 207 9.35 -11.79 -5.76
#